data_AF-A0A316MP18-F1
#
_entry.id   AF-A0A316MP18-F1
#
_cell.length_a   1.000
_cell.length_b   1.000
_cell.length_c   1.000
_cell.angle_alpha   90.00
_cell.angle_beta   90.00
_cell.angle_gamma   90.00
#
_symmetry.space_group_name_H-M   'P 1'
#
loop_
_entity.id
_entity.type
_entity.pdbx_description
1 polymer ?
#
loop_
_entity_poly.entity_id
_entity_poly.type
_entity_poly.pdbx_seq_one_letter_code
_entity_poly.pdbx_strand_id
1 'polypeptide(L)'
;MINLVLLSLLNRNDYIILNTILQIREECKRTPSEEEPPFALQQNYLVTLLHVSASSVIDSIDHLIELDIIKVVSWKHGACTLYRFNQKGYDQLLEKARQKTLPLRTGRSKAATPTPAGEIVRYMIGKSIKKAQKMKNKP
;
A
#
# COMPACT_ATOMS: atom_id res chain seq x y z
N MET A 1 0.66 9.06 -1.96
CA MET A 1 1.00 8.66 -3.35
C MET A 1 0.85 7.16 -3.47
N ILE A 2 0.18 6.65 -4.51
CA ILE A 2 -0.07 5.21 -4.71
C ILE A 2 1.25 4.50 -5.08
N ASN A 3 1.64 3.47 -4.33
CA ASN A 3 2.87 2.71 -4.60
C ASN A 3 2.55 1.27 -5.01
N LEU A 4 2.33 1.07 -6.30
CA LEU A 4 1.87 -0.21 -6.89
C LEU A 4 2.81 -1.39 -6.62
N VAL A 5 4.08 -1.12 -6.28
CA VAL A 5 5.05 -2.16 -6.00
C VAL A 5 4.68 -2.99 -4.76
N LEU A 6 3.94 -2.40 -3.82
CA LEU A 6 3.50 -3.06 -2.59
C LEU A 6 2.53 -4.22 -2.85
N LEU A 7 1.86 -4.25 -3.99
CA LEU A 7 1.01 -5.38 -4.41
C LEU A 7 1.81 -6.69 -4.59
N SER A 8 3.14 -6.62 -4.62
CA SER A 8 4.00 -7.81 -4.62
C SER A 8 4.14 -8.49 -3.26
N LEU A 9 3.79 -7.81 -2.16
CA LEU A 9 3.93 -8.29 -0.79
C LEU A 9 2.62 -8.23 0.02
N LEU A 10 1.76 -7.25 -0.26
CA LEU A 10 0.53 -7.01 0.48
C LEU A 10 -0.67 -7.62 -0.23
N ASN A 11 -1.60 -8.17 0.54
CA ASN A 11 -2.90 -8.53 -0.01
C ASN A 11 -3.72 -7.26 -0.33
N ARG A 12 -4.89 -7.43 -0.95
CA ARG A 12 -5.75 -6.30 -1.35
C ARG A 12 -6.18 -5.45 -0.15
N ASN A 13 -6.57 -6.07 0.96
CA ASN A 13 -7.11 -5.36 2.12
C ASN A 13 -5.99 -4.60 2.84
N ASP A 14 -4.85 -5.24 3.09
CA ASP A 14 -3.66 -4.60 3.67
C ASP A 14 -3.25 -3.38 2.84
N TYR A 15 -3.22 -3.53 1.52
CA TYR A 15 -2.84 -2.45 0.61
C TYR A 15 -3.82 -1.28 0.69
N ILE A 16 -5.13 -1.53 0.71
CA ILE A 16 -6.12 -0.45 0.77
C ILE A 16 -6.06 0.24 2.14
N ILE A 17 -6.02 -0.52 3.24
CA ILE A 17 -5.95 0.03 4.59
C ILE A 17 -4.66 0.84 4.77
N LEU A 18 -3.52 0.37 4.28
CA LEU A 18 -2.28 1.15 4.26
C LEU A 18 -2.44 2.46 3.47
N ASN A 19 -3.08 2.45 2.31
CA ASN A 19 -3.34 3.69 1.57
C ASN A 19 -4.27 4.64 2.34
N THR A 20 -5.28 4.12 3.06
CA THR A 20 -6.13 4.93 3.95
C THR A 20 -5.32 5.54 5.10
N ILE A 21 -4.44 4.78 5.74
CA ILE A 21 -3.52 5.27 6.78
C ILE A 21 -2.63 6.39 6.24
N LEU A 22 -2.04 6.19 5.06
CA LEU A 22 -1.21 7.21 4.42
C LEU A 22 -2.00 8.50 4.14
N GLN A 23 -3.27 8.40 3.70
CA GLN A 23 -4.12 9.58 3.51
C GLN A 23 -4.41 10.31 4.83
N ILE A 24 -4.80 9.57 5.88
CA ILE A 24 -5.03 10.15 7.22
C ILE A 24 -3.77 10.86 7.72
N ARG A 25 -2.61 10.22 7.56
CA ARG A 25 -1.30 10.80 7.94
C ARG A 25 -1.05 12.13 7.25
N GLU A 26 -1.22 12.22 5.93
CA GLU A 26 -0.99 13.46 5.19
C GLU A 26 -1.93 14.59 5.64
N GLU A 27 -3.18 14.26 6.01
CA GLU A 27 -4.12 15.23 6.58
C GLU A 27 -3.68 15.68 7.99
N CYS A 28 -3.22 14.77 8.84
CA CYS A 28 -2.72 15.10 10.18
C CYS A 28 -1.43 15.94 10.15
N LYS A 29 -0.57 15.74 9.15
CA LYS A 29 0.70 16.48 8.99
C LYS A 29 0.55 17.93 8.55
N ARG A 30 -0.65 18.39 8.23
CA ARG A 30 -0.91 19.82 7.95
C ARG A 30 -0.61 20.73 9.14
N THR A 31 -0.49 20.16 10.34
CA THR A 31 0.02 20.85 11.53
C THR A 31 1.50 20.50 11.73
N PRO A 32 2.43 21.47 11.77
CA PRO A 32 3.85 21.20 11.95
C PRO A 32 4.12 20.52 13.29
N SER A 33 4.70 19.33 13.27
CA SER A 33 5.14 18.57 14.44
C SER A 33 6.41 17.81 14.08
N GLU A 34 7.38 17.74 15.00
CA GLU A 34 8.60 16.95 14.83
C GLU A 34 8.32 15.44 14.86
N GLU A 35 7.24 15.03 15.53
CA GLU A 35 6.83 13.63 15.64
C GLU A 35 5.69 13.25 14.69
N GLU A 36 5.66 11.99 14.27
CA GLU A 36 4.54 11.40 13.53
C GLU A 36 3.26 11.45 14.41
N PRO A 37 2.18 12.11 13.94
CA PRO A 37 0.98 12.29 14.75
C PRO A 37 0.27 10.96 14.98
N PRO A 38 -0.29 10.72 16.18
CA PRO A 38 -1.15 9.58 16.40
C PRO A 38 -2.47 9.77 15.64
N PHE A 39 -3.06 8.67 15.19
CA PHE A 39 -4.34 8.66 14.50
C PHE A 39 -5.21 7.49 14.97
N ALA A 40 -6.53 7.62 14.83
CA ALA A 40 -7.47 6.54 15.07
C ALA A 40 -7.91 5.91 13.73
N LEU A 41 -8.12 4.60 13.72
CA LEU A 41 -8.75 3.89 12.61
C LEU A 41 -10.18 3.50 13.00
N GLN A 42 -11.17 4.09 12.33
CA GLN A 42 -12.57 3.72 12.52
C GLN A 42 -12.86 2.42 11.74
N GLN A 43 -12.63 1.29 12.39
CA GLN A 43 -12.74 -0.06 11.78
C GLN A 43 -14.11 -0.30 11.15
N ASN A 44 -15.20 0.17 11.79
CA ASN A 44 -16.55 0.10 11.26
C ASN A 44 -16.71 0.87 9.94
N TYR A 45 -15.99 1.98 9.73
CA TYR A 45 -16.04 2.72 8.47
C TYR A 45 -15.25 2.03 7.38
N LEU A 46 -14.12 1.40 7.75
CA LEU A 46 -13.36 0.54 6.84
C LEU A 46 -14.19 -0.68 6.39
N VAL A 47 -14.93 -1.32 7.30
CA VAL A 47 -15.87 -2.41 6.97
C VAL A 47 -16.87 -1.96 5.91
N THR A 48 -17.50 -0.79 6.11
CA THR A 48 -18.47 -0.23 5.16
C THR A 48 -17.84 0.10 3.81
N LEU A 49 -16.66 0.74 3.78
CA LEU A 49 -16.01 1.16 2.53
C LEU A 49 -15.44 -0.01 1.73
N LEU A 50 -14.91 -1.03 2.42
CA LEU A 50 -14.23 -2.15 1.78
C LEU A 50 -15.18 -3.29 1.42
N HIS A 51 -16.41 -3.29 1.94
CA HIS A 51 -17.38 -4.38 1.80
C HIS A 51 -16.80 -5.73 2.25
N VAL A 52 -16.07 -5.74 3.37
CA VAL A 52 -15.47 -6.94 3.99
C VAL A 52 -15.94 -7.09 5.43
N SER A 53 -15.74 -8.26 6.04
CA SER A 53 -16.09 -8.46 7.45
C SER A 53 -15.18 -7.63 8.37
N ALA A 54 -15.68 -7.35 9.59
CA ALA A 54 -14.88 -6.71 10.64
C ALA A 54 -13.61 -7.51 10.97
N SER A 55 -13.69 -8.85 10.96
CA SER A 55 -12.52 -9.71 11.15
C SER A 55 -11.45 -9.46 10.11
N SER A 56 -11.81 -9.36 8.82
CA SER A 56 -10.83 -9.10 7.76
C SER A 56 -10.15 -7.73 7.89
N VAL A 57 -10.85 -6.72 8.41
CA VAL A 57 -10.25 -5.41 8.71
C VAL A 57 -9.26 -5.53 9.87
N ILE A 58 -9.64 -6.22 10.95
CA ILE A 58 -8.77 -6.45 12.11
C ILE A 58 -7.52 -7.22 11.71
N ASP A 59 -7.67 -8.36 11.01
CA ASP A 59 -6.55 -9.18 10.54
C ASP A 59 -5.56 -8.36 9.70
N SER A 60 -6.08 -7.46 8.85
CA SER A 60 -5.24 -6.59 8.02
C SER A 60 -4.54 -5.52 8.86
N ILE A 61 -5.20 -4.95 9.88
CA ILE A 61 -4.57 -3.99 10.80
C ILE A 61 -3.45 -4.68 11.60
N ASP A 62 -3.73 -5.88 12.12
CA ASP A 62 -2.76 -6.68 12.86
C ASP A 62 -1.56 -7.04 11.99
N HIS A 63 -1.77 -7.44 10.75
CA HIS A 63 -0.68 -7.67 9.81
C HIS A 63 0.16 -6.40 9.53
N LEU A 64 -0.46 -5.22 9.45
CA LEU A 64 0.30 -3.96 9.31
C LEU A 64 1.09 -3.60 10.59
N ILE A 65 0.63 -4.03 11.77
CA ILE A 65 1.39 -3.93 13.02
C ILE A 65 2.58 -4.90 13.00
N GLU A 66 2.37 -6.15 12.59
CA GLU A 66 3.42 -7.16 12.47
C GLU A 66 4.52 -6.76 11.48
N LEU A 67 4.15 -6.08 10.39
CA LEU A 67 5.08 -5.51 9.42
C LEU A 67 5.81 -4.25 9.92
N ASP A 68 5.58 -3.84 11.17
CA ASP A 68 6.13 -2.65 11.80
C ASP A 68 5.82 -1.35 11.04
N ILE A 69 4.68 -1.30 10.33
CA ILE A 69 4.24 -0.12 9.57
C ILE A 69 3.47 0.85 10.47
N ILE A 70 2.71 0.31 11.42
CA ILE A 70 1.99 1.06 12.44
C ILE A 70 2.25 0.46 13.82
N LYS A 71 2.23 1.31 14.85
CA LYS A 71 2.37 0.89 16.25
C LYS A 71 1.18 1.35 17.05
N VAL A 72 0.71 0.52 17.98
CA VAL A 72 -0.34 0.93 18.92
C VAL A 72 0.27 1.86 19.98
N VAL A 73 -0.30 3.05 20.11
CA VAL A 73 0.12 4.08 21.08
C VAL A 73 -0.77 4.05 22.31
N SER A 74 -2.06 3.79 22.14
CA SER A 74 -3.01 3.71 23.25
C SER A 74 -4.15 2.76 22.89
N TRP A 75 -4.40 1.82 23.80
CA TRP A 75 -5.60 0.98 23.78
C TRP A 75 -6.67 1.64 24.64
N LYS A 76 -7.72 2.14 24.02
CA LYS A 76 -8.98 2.48 24.71
C LYS A 76 -10.05 1.53 24.22
N HIS A 77 -10.79 0.90 25.13
CA HIS A 77 -11.91 0.02 24.78
C HIS A 77 -12.87 0.74 23.81
N GLY A 78 -13.25 0.06 22.72
CA GLY A 78 -14.09 0.62 21.64
C GLY A 78 -13.31 1.02 20.38
N ALA A 79 -13.89 1.91 19.56
CA ALA A 79 -13.35 2.34 18.25
C ALA A 79 -12.22 3.40 18.33
N CYS A 80 -11.53 3.49 19.47
CA CYS A 80 -10.64 4.61 19.81
C CYS A 80 -9.17 4.20 20.01
N THR A 81 -8.75 3.03 19.49
CA THR A 81 -7.33 2.67 19.48
C THR A 81 -6.54 3.68 18.65
N LEU A 82 -5.48 4.22 19.26
CA LEU A 82 -4.58 5.15 18.60
C LEU A 82 -3.36 4.42 18.08
N TYR A 83 -3.03 4.70 16.82
CA TYR A 83 -1.88 4.16 16.12
C TYR A 83 -0.92 5.30 15.76
N ARG A 84 0.35 4.98 15.56
CA ARG A 84 1.34 5.89 15.00
C ARG A 84 2.02 5.21 13.82
N PHE A 85 2.19 5.99 12.75
CA PHE A 85 2.86 5.51 11.54
C PHE A 85 4.36 5.40 11.76
N ASN A 86 4.96 4.33 11.27
CA ASN A 86 6.40 4.10 11.31
C ASN A 86 6.97 4.24 9.91
N GLN A 87 7.50 5.44 9.61
CA GLN A 87 8.11 5.74 8.32
C GLN A 87 9.23 4.76 7.96
N LYS A 88 10.08 4.38 8.92
CA LYS A 88 11.20 3.46 8.69
C LYS A 88 10.71 2.07 8.28
N GLY A 89 9.68 1.53 8.94
CA GLY A 89 9.09 0.24 8.60
C GLY A 89 8.47 0.25 7.20
N TYR A 90 7.76 1.34 6.86
CA TYR A 90 7.22 1.53 5.51
C TYR A 90 8.31 1.61 4.42
N ASP A 91 9.40 2.34 4.65
CA ASP A 91 10.50 2.45 3.69
C ASP A 91 11.20 1.10 3.48
N GLN A 92 11.37 0.32 4.54
CA GLN A 92 11.90 -1.05 4.45
C GLN A 92 10.97 -1.98 3.65
N LEU A 93 9.65 -1.88 3.88
CA LEU A 93 8.66 -2.62 3.11
C LEU A 93 8.71 -2.27 1.61
N LEU A 94 8.83 -0.97 1.30
CA LEU A 94 8.96 -0.50 -0.09
C LEU A 94 10.20 -1.08 -0.77
N GLU A 95 11.33 -1.09 -0.09
CA GLU A 95 12.56 -1.63 -0.67
C GLU A 95 12.46 -3.14 -0.89
N LYS A 96 11.93 -3.87 0.11
CA LYS A 96 11.65 -5.30 -0.02
C LYS A 96 10.69 -5.59 -1.18
N ALA A 97 9.65 -4.78 -1.34
CA ALA A 97 8.68 -4.92 -2.41
C ALA A 97 9.31 -4.68 -3.78
N ARG A 98 10.15 -3.64 -3.93
CA ARG A 98 10.85 -3.35 -5.19
C ARG A 98 11.75 -4.49 -5.64
N GLN A 99 12.44 -5.12 -4.70
CA GLN A 99 13.39 -6.20 -4.96
C GLN A 99 12.71 -7.57 -5.13
N LYS A 100 11.43 -7.71 -4.75
CA LYS A 100 10.70 -8.98 -4.87
C LYS A 100 10.68 -9.43 -6.34
N THR A 101 11.35 -10.54 -6.62
CA THR A 101 11.39 -11.11 -7.97
C THR A 101 10.08 -11.85 -8.25
N LEU A 102 9.44 -11.51 -9.37
CA LEU A 102 8.19 -12.08 -9.84
C LEU A 102 8.33 -12.59 -11.28
N PRO A 103 7.54 -13.60 -11.69
CA PRO A 103 7.54 -14.07 -13.06
C PRO A 103 6.76 -13.10 -13.98
N LEU A 104 7.48 -12.36 -14.83
CA LEU A 104 6.87 -11.45 -15.82
C LEU A 104 6.64 -12.17 -17.16
N ARG A 105 5.39 -12.24 -17.61
CA ARG A 105 5.05 -12.65 -18.99
C ARG A 105 4.81 -11.43 -19.86
N THR A 106 5.58 -11.28 -20.93
CA THR A 106 5.49 -10.11 -21.84
C THR A 106 4.65 -10.35 -23.10
N GLY A 107 4.10 -11.55 -23.27
CA GLY A 107 3.21 -11.95 -24.37
C GLY A 107 2.61 -13.33 -24.13
N ARG A 108 1.52 -13.66 -24.82
CA ARG A 108 0.73 -14.89 -24.60
C ARG A 108 1.54 -16.18 -24.77
N SER A 109 2.51 -16.18 -25.69
CA SER A 109 3.37 -17.33 -26.02
C SER A 109 4.81 -17.21 -25.50
N LYS A 110 5.14 -16.14 -24.75
CA LYS A 110 6.51 -15.93 -24.24
C LYS A 110 6.68 -16.57 -22.87
N ALA A 111 7.86 -17.18 -22.65
CA ALA A 111 8.26 -17.67 -21.35
C ALA A 111 8.25 -16.53 -20.32
N ALA A 112 7.92 -16.86 -19.08
CA ALA A 112 8.02 -15.88 -18.00
C ALA A 112 9.48 -15.63 -17.65
N THR A 113 9.86 -14.38 -17.46
CA THR A 113 11.21 -13.99 -17.05
C THR A 113 11.16 -13.56 -15.58
N PRO A 114 12.07 -14.05 -14.71
CA PRO A 114 12.20 -13.50 -13.36
C PRO A 114 12.56 -12.03 -13.45
N THR A 115 11.76 -11.16 -12.84
CA THR A 115 11.97 -9.70 -12.90
C THR A 115 11.59 -9.07 -11.56
N PRO A 116 12.39 -8.15 -11.02
CA PRO A 116 12.03 -7.40 -9.81
C PRO A 116 10.71 -6.63 -9.99
N ALA A 117 9.86 -6.58 -8.97
CA ALA A 117 8.56 -5.92 -9.06
C ALA A 117 8.68 -4.42 -9.39
N GLY A 118 9.75 -3.75 -8.92
CA GLY A 118 10.03 -2.36 -9.30
C GLY A 118 10.22 -2.18 -10.81
N GLU A 119 10.92 -3.12 -11.45
CA GLU A 119 11.13 -3.14 -12.91
C GLU A 119 9.82 -3.45 -13.66
N ILE A 120 9.00 -4.36 -13.14
CA ILE A 120 7.68 -4.66 -13.71
C ILE A 120 6.80 -3.41 -13.71
N VAL A 121 6.72 -2.68 -12.60
CA VAL A 121 5.94 -1.43 -12.51
C VAL A 121 6.48 -0.38 -13.51
N ARG A 122 7.81 -0.23 -13.61
CA ARG A 122 8.44 0.68 -14.58
C ARG A 122 8.07 0.31 -16.02
N TYR A 123 8.12 -0.97 -16.38
CA TYR A 123 7.73 -1.46 -17.70
C TYR A 123 6.25 -1.26 -17.98
N MET A 124 5.38 -1.50 -17.01
CA MET A 124 3.95 -1.29 -17.13
C MET A 124 3.64 0.17 -17.47
N ILE A 125 4.17 1.11 -16.68
CA ILE A 125 3.99 2.55 -16.90
C ILE A 125 4.54 2.95 -18.28
N GLY A 126 5.78 2.59 -18.58
CA GLY A 126 6.44 2.95 -19.83
C GLY A 126 5.72 2.40 -21.07
N LYS A 127 5.22 1.16 -21.02
CA LYS A 127 4.43 0.57 -22.12
C LYS A 127 3.08 1.26 -22.29
N SER A 128 2.41 1.63 -21.20
CA SER A 128 1.14 2.36 -21.27
C SER A 128 1.31 3.71 -21.96
N ILE A 129 2.34 4.48 -21.59
CA ILE A 129 2.64 5.79 -22.21
C ILE A 129 2.98 5.62 -23.70
N LYS A 130 3.92 4.73 -24.04
CA LYS A 130 4.34 4.51 -25.43
C LYS A 130 3.19 4.05 -26.33
N LYS A 131 2.30 3.19 -25.82
CA LYS A 131 1.11 2.75 -26.58
C LYS A 131 0.12 3.89 -26.81
N ALA A 132 -0.15 4.70 -25.79
CA ALA A 132 -1.04 5.85 -25.93
C ALA A 132 -0.52 6.86 -26.96
N GLN A 133 0.78 7.18 -26.94
CA GLN A 133 1.43 8.05 -27.92
C GLN A 133 1.34 7.49 -29.34
N LYS A 134 1.61 6.19 -29.53
CA LYS A 134 1.49 5.54 -30.84
C LYS A 134 0.07 5.59 -31.41
N MET A 135 -0.95 5.49 -30.56
CA MET A 135 -2.35 5.56 -30.99
C MET A 135 -2.77 6.98 -31.38
N LYS A 136 -2.24 8.01 -30.69
CA LYS A 136 -2.49 9.42 -31.06
C LYS A 136 -1.83 9.82 -32.38
N ASN A 137 -0.69 9.21 -32.71
CA ASN A 137 0.08 9.48 -33.91
C ASN A 137 -0.23 8.52 -35.07
N LYS A 138 -1.27 7.69 -34.95
CA LYS A 138 -1.77 6.90 -36.09
C LYS A 138 -2.62 7.83 -36.96
N PRO A 139 -2.29 7.99 -38.26
CA PRO A 139 -3.15 8.70 -39.21
C PRO A 139 -4.51 8.02 -39.36
#